data_AF-A0A4P7KZJ4-F1
#
_entry.id   AF-A0A4P7KZJ4-F1
#
_cell.length_a   1.000
_cell.length_b   1.000
_cell.length_c   1.000
_cell.angle_alpha   90.00
_cell.angle_beta   90.00
_cell.angle_gamma   90.00
#
_symmetry.space_group_name_H-M   'P 1'
#
loop_
_entity.id
_entity.type
_entity.pdbx_description
1 polymer ?
#
loop_
_entity_poly.entity_id
_entity_poly.type
_entity_poly.pdbx_seq_one_letter_code
_entity_poly.pdbx_strand_id
1 'polypeptide(L)'
;MLTPKACLCSHPYSTHWLDCFEDRKLAERIYTNPFKLADVTTLDDGEIMQHKRIALLELLQKHIRRRDMTELLDSIVKLLSYNYYTDNQVITMFNYLIQEGNAHKPMEFITEIAKQSEKHEGALMTIA
;
A
#
# COMPACT_ATOMS: atom_id res chain seq x y z
N MET A 1 -18.31 -0.57 -4.83
CA MET A 1 -16.95 -1.14 -4.63
C MET A 1 -16.81 -2.23 -5.67
N LEU A 2 -15.69 -2.36 -6.41
CA LEU A 2 -15.48 -3.55 -7.25
C LEU A 2 -15.20 -4.72 -6.32
N THR A 3 -16.26 -5.36 -5.85
CA THR A 3 -16.17 -6.62 -5.12
C THR A 3 -16.24 -7.73 -6.16
N PRO A 4 -15.15 -8.52 -6.32
CA PRO A 4 -15.23 -9.76 -7.07
C PRO A 4 -16.24 -10.66 -6.35
N LYS A 5 -17.21 -11.20 -7.08
CA LYS A 5 -17.92 -12.38 -6.61
C LYS A 5 -16.91 -13.53 -6.61
N ALA A 6 -17.04 -14.45 -5.65
CA ALA A 6 -16.28 -15.69 -5.65
C ALA A 6 -16.55 -16.43 -6.98
N CYS A 7 -15.67 -16.24 -7.95
CA CYS A 7 -15.81 -16.80 -9.29
C CYS A 7 -14.99 -18.08 -9.32
N LEU A 8 -15.53 -19.12 -8.69
CA LEU A 8 -15.11 -20.47 -8.98
C LEU A 8 -15.69 -20.78 -10.36
N CYS A 9 -14.96 -20.47 -11.43
CA CYS A 9 -15.32 -20.85 -12.79
C CYS A 9 -15.12 -22.37 -12.97
N SER A 10 -15.86 -23.18 -12.22
CA SER A 10 -16.10 -24.57 -12.55
C SER A 10 -17.26 -24.63 -13.54
N HIS A 11 -17.13 -25.45 -14.58
CA HIS A 11 -18.20 -25.67 -15.55
C HIS A 11 -19.51 -26.03 -14.81
N PRO A 12 -20.67 -25.38 -15.11
CA PRO A 12 -21.08 -24.82 -16.40
C PRO A 12 -21.17 -23.28 -16.50
N TYR A 13 -20.47 -22.52 -15.66
CA TYR A 13 -20.54 -21.05 -15.67
C TYR A 13 -19.71 -20.37 -16.77
N SER A 14 -19.99 -19.08 -17.02
CA SER A 14 -19.31 -18.24 -18.02
C SER A 14 -17.78 -18.26 -17.86
N THR A 15 -17.07 -18.38 -18.97
CA THR A 15 -15.59 -18.29 -19.03
C THR A 15 -15.10 -16.85 -19.13
N HIS A 16 -16.00 -15.87 -19.24
CA HIS A 16 -15.65 -14.47 -19.37
C HIS A 16 -15.40 -13.85 -17.98
N TRP A 17 -14.12 -13.60 -17.65
CA TRP A 17 -13.71 -13.18 -16.31
C TRP A 17 -14.37 -11.87 -15.81
N LEU A 18 -14.82 -10.97 -16.70
CA LEU A 18 -15.55 -9.76 -16.29
C LEU A 18 -16.94 -10.06 -15.70
N ASP A 19 -17.50 -11.25 -15.93
CA ASP A 19 -18.76 -11.67 -15.32
C ASP A 19 -18.59 -11.97 -13.81
N CYS A 20 -17.35 -12.05 -13.34
CA CYS A 20 -17.01 -12.24 -11.95
C CYS A 20 -17.17 -10.98 -11.10
N PHE A 21 -17.46 -9.82 -11.69
CA PHE A 21 -17.66 -8.57 -10.96
C PHE A 21 -19.14 -8.29 -10.73
N GLU A 22 -19.49 -7.73 -9.58
CA GLU A 22 -20.84 -7.25 -9.31
C GLU A 22 -21.32 -6.22 -10.35
N ASP A 23 -20.42 -5.33 -10.77
CA ASP A 23 -20.66 -4.36 -11.82
C ASP A 23 -19.71 -4.64 -13.01
N ARG A 24 -20.19 -5.48 -13.93
CA ARG A 24 -19.47 -5.81 -15.17
C ARG A 24 -19.15 -4.57 -16.00
N LYS A 25 -20.06 -3.59 -16.10
CA LYS A 25 -19.85 -2.40 -16.95
C LYS A 25 -18.74 -1.52 -16.38
N LEU A 26 -18.68 -1.39 -15.06
CA LEU A 26 -17.58 -0.71 -14.38
C LEU A 26 -16.25 -1.48 -14.55
N ALA A 27 -16.27 -2.80 -14.41
CA ALA A 27 -15.08 -3.63 -14.62
C ALA A 27 -14.55 -3.54 -16.06
N GLU A 28 -15.43 -3.58 -17.07
CA GLU A 28 -15.09 -3.30 -18.46
C GLU A 28 -14.42 -1.92 -18.58
N ARG A 29 -15.06 -0.86 -18.09
CA ARG A 29 -14.52 0.49 -18.18
C ARG A 29 -13.15 0.66 -17.52
N ILE A 30 -12.85 -0.07 -16.45
CA ILE A 30 -11.58 0.05 -15.73
C ILE A 30 -10.50 -0.81 -16.36
N TYR A 31 -10.81 -2.06 -16.72
CA TYR A 31 -9.80 -3.06 -17.09
C TYR A 31 -9.57 -3.22 -18.58
N THR A 32 -10.45 -2.73 -19.46
CA THR A 32 -10.28 -2.84 -20.92
C THR A 32 -9.79 -1.56 -21.59
N ASN A 33 -9.72 -0.44 -20.84
CA ASN A 33 -9.13 0.81 -21.32
C ASN A 33 -7.61 0.83 -21.06
N PRO A 34 -6.83 1.56 -21.88
CA PRO A 34 -5.42 1.78 -21.60
C PRO A 34 -5.23 2.36 -20.20
N PHE A 35 -4.38 1.72 -19.39
CA PHE A 35 -4.05 2.21 -18.07
C PHE A 35 -3.29 3.53 -18.20
N LYS A 36 -3.73 4.54 -17.45
CA LYS A 36 -2.94 5.74 -17.25
C LYS A 36 -1.85 5.41 -16.25
N LEU A 37 -0.61 5.35 -16.72
CA LEU A 37 0.55 5.20 -15.85
C LEU A 37 0.82 6.54 -15.18
N ALA A 38 0.93 6.53 -13.85
CA ALA A 38 1.39 7.67 -13.08
C ALA A 38 2.87 7.46 -12.74
N ASP A 39 3.69 8.46 -13.00
CA ASP A 39 5.07 8.46 -12.52
C ASP A 39 5.09 8.95 -11.07
N VAL A 40 5.14 8.00 -10.15
CA VAL A 40 5.14 8.25 -8.69
C VAL A 40 6.31 9.14 -8.27
N THR A 41 7.43 9.17 -9.01
CA THR A 41 8.58 10.03 -8.67
C THR A 41 8.30 11.52 -8.86
N THR A 42 7.31 11.85 -9.70
CA THR A 42 6.95 13.24 -10.04
C THR A 42 5.81 13.80 -9.18
N LEU A 43 5.07 12.94 -8.47
CA LEU A 43 3.97 13.35 -7.61
C LEU A 43 4.49 14.02 -6.34
N ASP A 44 3.83 15.07 -5.87
CA ASP A 44 4.18 15.67 -4.58
C ASP A 44 3.77 14.75 -3.42
N ASP A 45 4.57 14.73 -2.34
CA ASP A 45 4.24 13.91 -1.17
C ASP A 45 2.87 14.32 -0.59
N GLY A 46 2.53 15.61 -0.62
CA GLY A 46 1.21 16.11 -0.22
C GLY A 46 0.04 15.59 -1.06
N GLU A 47 0.27 15.27 -2.33
CA GLU A 47 -0.73 14.62 -3.20
C GLU A 47 -0.87 13.14 -2.82
N ILE A 48 0.27 12.44 -2.68
CA ILE A 48 0.32 11.02 -2.26
C ILE A 48 -0.44 10.81 -0.94
N MET A 49 -0.29 11.72 0.02
CA MET A 49 -0.97 11.65 1.32
C MET A 49 -2.51 11.62 1.22
N GLN A 50 -3.10 12.01 0.08
CA GLN A 50 -4.54 11.99 -0.17
C GLN A 50 -5.04 10.66 -0.75
N HIS A 51 -4.14 9.77 -1.15
CA HIS A 51 -4.46 8.53 -1.85
C HIS A 51 -4.93 7.38 -0.92
N LYS A 52 -5.26 7.69 0.34
CA LYS A 52 -5.87 6.78 1.31
C LYS A 52 -5.08 5.48 1.50
N ARG A 53 -5.58 4.35 0.99
CA ARG A 53 -5.02 3.00 1.22
C ARG A 53 -3.75 2.71 0.41
N ILE A 54 -3.53 3.41 -0.70
CA ILE A 54 -2.34 3.21 -1.54
C ILE A 54 -1.21 4.18 -1.18
N ALA A 55 -1.51 5.24 -0.43
CA ALA A 55 -0.59 6.32 -0.07
C ALA A 55 0.69 5.81 0.59
N LEU A 56 0.61 4.88 1.55
CA LEU A 56 1.79 4.35 2.21
C LEU A 56 2.70 3.60 1.24
N LEU A 57 2.14 2.78 0.36
CA LEU A 57 2.93 2.05 -0.64
C LEU A 57 3.59 3.00 -1.64
N GLU A 58 2.86 4.01 -2.11
CA GLU A 58 3.40 5.02 -3.05
C GLU A 58 4.52 5.83 -2.41
N LEU A 59 4.33 6.29 -1.17
CA LEU A 59 5.35 7.02 -0.42
C LEU A 59 6.61 6.18 -0.24
N LEU A 60 6.47 4.91 0.15
CA LEU A 60 7.59 3.98 0.29
C LEU A 60 8.28 3.74 -1.06
N GLN A 61 7.53 3.48 -2.13
CA GLN A 61 8.08 3.25 -3.48
C GLN A 61 8.83 4.45 -4.02
N LYS A 62 8.26 5.65 -3.87
CA LYS A 62 8.89 6.91 -4.32
C LYS A 62 10.27 7.09 -3.72
N HIS A 63 10.41 6.74 -2.45
CA HIS A 63 11.61 7.03 -1.67
C HIS A 63 12.48 5.81 -1.37
N ILE A 64 12.14 4.61 -1.86
CA ILE A 64 12.84 3.35 -1.49
C ILE A 64 14.37 3.41 -1.69
N ARG A 65 14.85 4.21 -2.65
CA ARG A 65 16.28 4.40 -2.96
C ARG A 65 16.91 5.66 -2.34
N ARG A 66 16.16 6.46 -1.57
CA ARG A 66 16.72 7.60 -0.86
C ARG A 66 17.74 7.11 0.17
N ARG A 67 18.81 7.89 0.35
CA ARG A 67 19.88 7.60 1.32
C ARG A 67 19.44 7.82 2.76
N ASP A 68 18.48 8.71 2.98
CA ASP A 68 17.95 9.02 4.30
C ASP A 68 16.43 8.93 4.26
N MET A 69 15.89 7.90 4.92
CA MET A 69 14.46 7.65 5.04
C MET A 69 13.86 8.28 6.31
N THR A 70 14.69 8.85 7.18
CA THR A 70 14.23 9.46 8.43
C THR A 70 13.34 10.67 8.19
N GLU A 71 13.54 11.38 7.07
CA GLU A 71 12.69 12.50 6.61
C GLU A 71 11.23 12.09 6.37
N LEU A 72 10.94 10.80 6.20
CA LEU A 72 9.59 10.27 5.95
C LEU A 72 8.85 9.85 7.21
N LEU A 73 9.52 9.86 8.37
CA LEU A 73 8.97 9.35 9.62
C LEU A 73 7.61 9.98 9.92
N ASP A 74 7.52 11.30 9.91
CA ASP A 74 6.29 12.04 10.22
C ASP A 74 5.15 11.70 9.25
N SER A 75 5.48 11.57 7.95
CA SER A 75 4.51 11.20 6.91
C SER A 75 4.00 9.78 7.10
N ILE A 76 4.87 8.83 7.43
CA ILE A 76 4.51 7.43 7.66
C ILE A 76 3.66 7.30 8.92
N VAL A 77 4.07 7.90 10.04
CA VAL A 77 3.31 7.92 11.29
C VAL A 77 1.92 8.51 11.06
N LYS A 78 1.84 9.64 10.34
CA LYS A 78 0.56 10.25 9.96
C LYS A 78 -0.31 9.31 9.13
N LEU A 79 0.25 8.60 8.15
CA LEU A 79 -0.50 7.61 7.37
C LEU A 79 -1.01 6.45 8.24
N LEU A 80 -0.17 5.93 9.13
CA LEU A 80 -0.51 4.83 10.03
C LEU A 80 -1.58 5.21 11.06
N SER A 81 -1.71 6.50 11.39
CA SER A 81 -2.81 6.99 12.24
C SER A 81 -4.19 6.81 11.61
N TYR A 82 -4.28 6.71 10.28
CA TYR A 82 -5.55 6.52 9.59
C TYR A 82 -6.06 5.07 9.68
N ASN A 83 -7.38 4.89 9.69
CA ASN A 83 -8.00 3.55 9.73
C ASN A 83 -8.05 2.84 8.36
N TYR A 84 -7.00 3.00 7.55
CA TYR A 84 -6.92 2.44 6.20
C TYR A 84 -6.17 1.12 6.11
N TYR A 85 -5.31 0.85 7.09
CA TYR A 85 -4.38 -0.27 7.09
C TYR A 85 -4.73 -1.29 8.16
N THR A 86 -4.57 -2.57 7.80
CA THR A 86 -4.54 -3.67 8.77
C THR A 86 -3.10 -3.95 9.18
N ASP A 87 -2.91 -4.58 10.34
CA ASP A 87 -1.58 -4.95 10.83
C ASP A 87 -0.80 -5.77 9.81
N ASN A 88 -1.46 -6.70 9.12
CA ASN A 88 -0.82 -7.52 8.10
C ASN A 88 -0.32 -6.69 6.90
N GLN A 89 -1.06 -5.64 6.51
CA GLN A 89 -0.62 -4.71 5.46
C GLN A 89 0.57 -3.88 5.93
N VAL A 90 0.55 -3.39 7.17
CA VAL A 90 1.67 -2.64 7.76
C VAL A 90 2.92 -3.52 7.80
N ILE A 91 2.83 -4.72 8.38
CA ILE A 91 3.93 -5.70 8.44
C ILE A 91 4.49 -5.98 7.04
N THR A 92 3.62 -6.20 6.04
CA THR A 92 4.06 -6.46 4.66
C THR A 92 4.84 -5.30 4.06
N MET A 93 4.34 -4.06 4.23
CA MET A 93 5.00 -2.86 3.68
C MET A 93 6.34 -2.57 4.36
N PHE A 94 6.45 -2.83 5.66
CA PHE A 94 7.68 -2.63 6.40
C PHE A 94 8.70 -3.74 6.14
N ASN A 95 8.27 -4.99 5.96
CA ASN A 95 9.16 -6.06 5.48
C ASN A 95 9.71 -5.74 4.09
N TYR A 96 8.87 -5.20 3.20
CA TYR A 96 9.32 -4.70 1.90
C TYR A 96 10.37 -3.59 2.05
N LEU A 97 10.13 -2.64 2.97
CA LEU A 97 11.08 -1.57 3.26
C LEU A 97 12.43 -2.08 3.78
N ILE A 98 12.45 -3.10 4.64
CA ILE A 98 13.69 -3.72 5.14
C ILE A 98 14.45 -4.40 3.99
N GLN A 99 13.74 -5.08 3.10
CA GLN A 99 14.33 -5.86 2.01
C GLN A 99 14.90 -4.98 0.89
N GLU A 100 14.16 -3.94 0.49
CA GLU A 100 14.49 -3.14 -0.70
C GLU A 100 14.98 -1.73 -0.37
N GLY A 101 14.75 -1.25 0.85
CA GLY A 101 15.09 0.10 1.29
C GLY A 101 16.56 0.24 1.70
N ASN A 102 17.11 1.45 1.51
CA ASN A 102 18.49 1.76 1.89
C ASN A 102 18.58 2.62 3.16
N ALA A 103 17.95 2.17 4.25
CA ALA A 103 17.98 2.88 5.53
C ALA A 103 19.29 2.60 6.29
N HIS A 104 19.96 3.64 6.80
CA HIS A 104 21.27 3.48 7.46
C HIS A 104 21.21 2.74 8.83
N LYS A 105 20.00 2.52 9.37
CA LYS A 105 19.66 1.61 10.47
C LYS A 105 18.16 1.27 10.38
N PRO A 106 17.75 0.25 9.60
CA PRO A 106 16.34 -0.03 9.37
C PRO A 106 15.60 -0.37 10.67
N MET A 107 16.22 -1.11 11.58
CA MET A 107 15.59 -1.52 12.84
C MET A 107 15.32 -0.35 13.78
N GLU A 108 16.27 0.60 13.90
CA GLU A 108 16.07 1.82 14.70
C GLU A 108 14.92 2.66 14.13
N PHE A 109 14.88 2.82 12.81
CA PHE A 109 13.82 3.55 12.12
C PHE A 109 12.43 2.93 12.34
N ILE A 110 12.31 1.61 12.22
CA ILE A 110 11.05 0.89 12.44
C ILE A 110 10.61 0.99 13.90
N THR A 111 11.56 0.87 14.83
CA THR A 111 11.29 1.03 16.26
C THR A 111 10.75 2.43 16.58
N GLU A 112 11.32 3.48 15.98
CA GLU A 112 10.85 4.85 16.18
C GLU A 112 9.45 5.06 15.60
N ILE A 113 9.13 4.47 14.43
CA ILE A 113 7.77 4.50 13.90
C ILE A 113 6.80 3.72 14.80
N ALA A 114 7.22 2.57 15.32
CA ALA A 114 6.39 1.73 16.20
C ALA A 114 5.96 2.49 17.46
N LYS A 115 6.91 3.13 18.15
CA LYS A 115 6.65 3.95 19.34
C LYS A 115 5.66 5.08 19.12
N GLN A 116 5.61 5.62 17.90
CA GLN A 116 4.72 6.74 17.54
C GLN A 116 3.41 6.29 16.88
N SER A 117 3.28 4.99 16.59
CA SER A 117 2.12 4.42 15.90
C SER A 117 1.30 3.56 16.86
N GLU A 118 0.66 4.17 17.86
CA GLU A 118 -0.10 3.47 18.94
C GLU A 118 -0.99 2.33 18.43
N LYS A 119 -1.63 2.51 17.27
CA LYS A 119 -2.52 1.51 16.66
C LYS A 119 -1.79 0.28 16.11
N HIS A 120 -0.58 0.45 15.59
CA HIS A 120 0.17 -0.56 14.86
C HIS A 120 1.50 -0.92 15.56
N GLU A 121 1.74 -0.42 16.77
CA GLU A 121 2.95 -0.65 17.56
C GLU A 121 3.24 -2.15 17.69
N GLY A 122 2.27 -2.93 18.19
CA GLY A 122 2.46 -4.37 18.37
C GLY A 122 2.81 -5.10 17.08
N ALA A 123 2.21 -4.70 15.95
CA ALA A 123 2.50 -5.27 14.64
C ALA A 123 3.94 -4.95 14.18
N LEU A 124 4.36 -3.69 14.33
CA LEU A 124 5.71 -3.24 13.98
C LEU A 124 6.78 -3.83 14.92
N MET A 125 6.47 -4.06 16.19
CA MET A 125 7.37 -4.69 17.16
C MET A 125 7.62 -6.19 16.88
N THR A 126 6.81 -6.84 16.03
CA THR A 126 7.10 -8.22 15.60
C THR A 126 8.21 -8.32 14.54
N ILE A 127 8.52 -7.20 13.88
CA ILE A 127 9.52 -7.10 12.83
C ILE A 127 10.72 -6.22 13.20
N ALA A 128 10.63 -5.47 14.30
CA ALA A 128 11.71 -4.70 14.91
C ALA A 128 12.58 -5.57 15.84
#